data_AF-A0AAN9TA84-F1
#
_entry.id   AF-A0AAN9TA84-F1
#
_cell.length_a   1.000
_cell.length_b   1.000
_cell.length_c   1.000
_cell.angle_alpha   90.00
_cell.angle_beta   90.00
_cell.angle_gamma   90.00
#
_symmetry.space_group_name_H-M   'P 1'
#
loop_
_entity.id
_entity.type
_entity.pdbx_description
1 polymer ?
#
loop_
_entity_poly.entity_id
_entity_poly.type
_entity_poly.pdbx_seq_one_letter_code
_entity_poly.pdbx_strand_id
1 'polypeptide(L)'
;MYKLLGGLKDFLKRDEVIIDGPVFRFHNVFTAVLLFACSIVVTTSQYVGKPIMCIVGDGVPDHPINTFCWVTSTFTLPYAFGKQVGSEVAHPGVANEYEFQQSGNVPPKKYYTYYQWVCFVLFFQGLACYFPKFVWENCEGGLMKTLVMGLNHYIYTEAEKRKKKEAIIDYVMRHLKVRMLSLLLNEYWCR
;
A
#
# COMPACT_ATOMS: atom_id res chain seq x y z
N MET A 1 -1.47 -15.80 -9.61
CA MET A 1 -0.48 -14.95 -8.93
C MET A 1 0.45 -14.20 -9.88
N TYR A 2 1.21 -14.86 -10.76
CA TYR A 2 2.20 -14.18 -11.62
C TYR A 2 1.64 -13.12 -12.59
N LYS A 3 0.42 -13.27 -13.11
CA LYS A 3 -0.21 -12.26 -13.98
C LYS A 3 -0.54 -10.94 -13.27
N LEU A 4 -0.85 -10.98 -11.97
CA LEU A 4 -1.13 -9.77 -11.17
C LEU A 4 0.16 -9.01 -10.83
N LEU A 5 1.26 -9.72 -10.59
CA LEU A 5 2.58 -9.12 -10.38
C LEU A 5 3.18 -8.52 -11.66
N GLY A 6 2.69 -8.92 -12.83
CA GLY A 6 3.11 -8.37 -14.12
C GLY A 6 2.89 -6.85 -14.23
N GLY A 7 1.78 -6.33 -13.69
CA GLY A 7 1.51 -4.89 -13.69
C GLY A 7 2.44 -4.09 -12.76
N LEU A 8 2.98 -4.71 -11.70
CA LEU A 8 3.93 -4.05 -10.78
C LEU A 8 5.32 -3.89 -11.42
N LYS A 9 5.65 -4.68 -12.46
CA LYS A 9 6.93 -4.59 -13.17
C LYS A 9 7.10 -3.25 -13.85
N ASP A 10 6.03 -2.69 -14.40
CA ASP A 10 6.07 -1.40 -15.08
C ASP A 10 6.39 -0.25 -14.09
N PHE A 11 5.95 -0.37 -12.83
CA PHE A 11 6.31 0.58 -11.77
C PHE A 11 7.77 0.50 -11.34
N LEU A 12 8.43 -0.67 -11.52
CA LEU A 12 9.87 -0.81 -11.25
C LEU A 12 10.76 -0.44 -12.42
N LYS A 13 10.20 -0.24 -13.62
CA LYS A 13 10.97 0.10 -14.80
C LYS A 13 11.79 1.37 -14.52
N ARG A 14 13.07 1.33 -14.86
CA ARG A 14 13.96 2.48 -14.71
C ARG A 14 13.71 3.42 -15.89
N ASP A 15 13.30 4.65 -15.58
CA ASP A 15 13.27 5.72 -16.56
C ASP A 15 14.69 6.08 -17.00
N GLU A 16 14.82 6.46 -18.28
CA GLU A 16 16.10 6.87 -18.89
C GLU A 16 16.63 8.18 -18.29
N VAL A 17 15.75 9.00 -17.74
CA VAL A 17 16.08 10.29 -17.12
C VAL A 17 15.84 10.17 -15.63
N ILE A 18 16.92 10.22 -14.86
CA ILE A 18 16.88 10.14 -13.40
C ILE A 18 16.74 11.56 -12.85
N ILE A 19 15.55 11.92 -12.40
CA ILE A 19 15.30 13.19 -11.69
C ILE A 19 15.49 13.03 -10.18
N ASP A 20 15.35 11.81 -9.66
CA ASP A 20 15.25 11.54 -8.22
C ASP A 20 16.47 10.84 -7.63
N GLY A 21 16.76 11.13 -6.36
CA GLY A 21 17.77 10.42 -5.59
C GLY A 21 17.40 8.95 -5.31
N PRO A 22 18.39 8.07 -5.06
CA PRO A 22 18.14 6.65 -4.81
C PRO A 22 17.26 6.41 -3.59
N VAL A 23 17.44 7.19 -2.52
CA VAL A 23 16.64 7.09 -1.28
C VAL A 23 15.18 7.42 -1.54
N PHE A 24 14.90 8.50 -2.28
CA PHE A 24 13.54 8.90 -2.63
C PHE A 24 12.84 7.84 -3.47
N ARG A 25 13.56 7.20 -4.40
CA ARG A 25 13.04 6.11 -5.21
C ARG A 25 12.75 4.85 -4.40
N PHE A 26 13.62 4.46 -3.47
CA PHE A 26 13.37 3.32 -2.59
C PHE A 26 12.15 3.54 -1.71
N HIS A 27 12.01 4.74 -1.15
CA HIS A 27 10.86 5.06 -0.32
C HIS A 27 9.56 5.10 -1.12
N ASN A 28 9.48 5.93 -2.16
CA ASN A 28 8.19 6.20 -2.82
C ASN A 28 7.79 5.15 -3.87
N VAL A 29 8.74 4.46 -4.50
CA VAL A 29 8.44 3.46 -5.54
C VAL A 29 8.53 2.06 -4.96
N PHE A 30 9.71 1.66 -4.45
CA PHE A 30 9.91 0.28 -4.03
C PHE A 30 9.01 -0.09 -2.85
N THR A 31 8.94 0.77 -1.83
CA THR A 31 8.08 0.51 -0.65
C THR A 31 6.61 0.47 -1.03
N ALA A 32 6.14 1.39 -1.89
CA ALA A 32 4.75 1.39 -2.36
C ALA A 32 4.42 0.09 -3.11
N VAL A 33 5.27 -0.34 -4.04
CA VAL A 33 5.10 -1.60 -4.77
C VAL A 33 5.09 -2.81 -3.84
N LEU A 34 5.98 -2.85 -2.85
CA LEU A 34 6.02 -3.90 -1.84
C LEU A 34 4.72 -3.95 -1.03
N LEU A 35 4.23 -2.80 -0.56
CA LEU A 35 2.98 -2.71 0.19
C LEU A 35 1.78 -3.15 -0.64
N PHE A 36 1.71 -2.76 -1.92
CA PHE A 36 0.66 -3.25 -2.83
C PHE A 36 0.74 -4.75 -3.06
N ALA A 37 1.93 -5.31 -3.23
CA ALA A 37 2.11 -6.75 -3.37
C ALA A 37 1.63 -7.49 -2.11
N CYS A 38 2.00 -7.02 -0.92
CA CYS A 38 1.50 -7.55 0.35
C CYS A 38 -0.02 -7.44 0.47
N SER A 39 -0.60 -6.29 0.11
CA SER A 39 -2.05 -6.09 0.11
C SER A 39 -2.77 -7.10 -0.81
N ILE A 40 -2.26 -7.35 -2.02
CA ILE A 40 -2.81 -8.34 -2.95
C ILE A 40 -2.73 -9.76 -2.38
N VAL A 41 -1.58 -10.13 -1.79
CA VAL A 41 -1.39 -11.46 -1.19
C VAL A 41 -2.39 -11.68 -0.06
N VAL A 42 -2.51 -10.71 0.85
CA VAL A 42 -3.43 -10.78 1.98
C VAL A 42 -4.89 -10.78 1.51
N THR A 43 -5.24 -9.97 0.52
CA THR A 43 -6.59 -9.96 -0.07
C THR A 43 -6.92 -11.32 -0.67
N THR A 44 -5.96 -11.96 -1.35
CA THR A 44 -6.15 -13.29 -1.92
C THR A 44 -6.38 -14.33 -0.83
N SER A 45 -5.61 -14.31 0.26
CA SER A 45 -5.80 -15.26 1.36
C SER A 45 -7.11 -15.04 2.12
N GLN A 46 -7.55 -13.79 2.26
CA GLN A 46 -8.73 -13.44 3.05
C GLN A 46 -10.06 -13.60 2.31
N TYR A 47 -10.12 -13.26 1.01
CA TYR A 47 -11.36 -13.26 0.24
C TYR A 47 -11.52 -14.46 -0.69
N VAL A 48 -10.42 -15.04 -1.17
CA VAL A 48 -10.45 -16.21 -2.09
C VAL A 48 -10.13 -17.50 -1.34
N GLY A 49 -9.34 -17.41 -0.25
CA GLY A 49 -9.01 -18.52 0.62
C GLY A 49 -10.05 -18.79 1.71
N LYS A 50 -9.67 -19.67 2.65
CA LYS A 50 -10.41 -19.91 3.91
C LYS A 50 -9.74 -19.07 5.01
N PRO A 51 -10.27 -17.89 5.39
CA PRO A 51 -9.60 -16.99 6.33
C PRO A 51 -9.54 -17.54 7.76
N ILE A 52 -10.53 -18.37 8.14
CA ILE A 52 -10.61 -19.02 9.44
C ILE A 52 -11.28 -20.39 9.29
N MET A 53 -10.89 -21.34 10.16
CA MET A 53 -11.54 -22.63 10.31
C MET A 53 -12.08 -22.75 11.73
N CYS A 54 -13.39 -22.91 11.86
CA CYS A 54 -14.09 -23.07 13.13
C CYS A 54 -14.35 -24.55 13.40
N ILE A 55 -14.19 -24.93 14.68
CA ILE A 55 -14.48 -26.28 15.16
C ILE A 55 -15.93 -26.29 15.63
N VAL A 56 -16.74 -27.16 15.01
CA VAL A 56 -18.17 -27.33 15.33
C VAL A 56 -18.51 -28.82 15.38
N GLY A 57 -19.54 -29.17 16.14
CA GLY A 57 -20.02 -30.55 16.22
C GLY A 57 -20.73 -31.00 14.96
N ASP A 58 -20.98 -32.31 14.84
CA ASP A 58 -21.69 -32.90 13.70
C ASP A 58 -23.11 -32.34 13.57
N GLY A 59 -23.42 -31.75 12.41
CA GLY A 59 -24.77 -31.27 12.08
C GLY A 59 -24.85 -29.92 11.38
N VAL A 60 -23.75 -29.17 11.24
CA VAL A 60 -23.77 -27.85 10.56
C VAL A 60 -22.70 -27.77 9.46
N PRO A 61 -23.01 -27.22 8.28
CA PRO A 61 -22.05 -27.10 7.20
C PRO A 61 -20.89 -26.13 7.53
N ASP A 62 -19.66 -26.51 7.16
CA ASP A 62 -18.44 -25.75 7.46
C ASP A 62 -18.42 -24.34 6.87
N HIS A 63 -18.88 -24.18 5.63
CA HIS A 63 -18.81 -22.90 4.91
C HIS A 63 -19.56 -21.75 5.62
N PRO A 64 -20.87 -21.85 5.89
CA PRO A 64 -21.61 -20.77 6.56
C PRO A 64 -21.08 -20.47 7.97
N ILE A 65 -20.62 -21.48 8.70
CA ILE A 65 -20.02 -21.28 10.03
C ILE A 65 -18.70 -20.53 9.94
N ASN A 66 -17.82 -20.91 9.03
CA ASN A 66 -16.55 -20.22 8.85
C ASN A 66 -16.78 -18.76 8.43
N THR A 67 -17.77 -18.48 7.57
CA THR A 67 -18.17 -17.11 7.24
C THR A 67 -18.72 -16.38 8.45
N PHE A 68 -19.59 -17.02 9.25
CA PHE A 68 -20.14 -16.42 10.46
C PHE A 68 -19.04 -16.07 11.48
N CYS A 69 -18.10 -16.99 11.73
CA CYS A 69 -16.94 -16.79 12.58
C CYS A 69 -15.97 -15.72 12.07
N TRP A 70 -15.91 -15.51 10.74
CA TRP A 70 -15.05 -14.49 10.15
C TRP A 70 -15.66 -13.09 10.24
N VAL A 71 -16.97 -12.98 10.01
CA VAL A 71 -17.69 -11.71 10.10
C VAL A 71 -17.88 -11.29 11.55
N THR A 72 -18.27 -12.24 12.40
CA THR A 72 -18.40 -12.04 13.85
C THR A 72 -17.01 -12.08 14.45
N SER A 73 -16.47 -10.92 14.84
CA SER A 73 -15.10 -10.80 15.34
C SER A 73 -14.77 -11.85 16.40
N THR A 74 -13.59 -12.44 16.31
CA THR A 74 -13.12 -13.41 17.31
C THR A 74 -12.65 -12.69 18.57
N PHE A 75 -12.79 -13.36 19.70
CA PHE A 75 -12.30 -12.87 20.98
C PHE A 75 -11.42 -13.92 21.67
N THR A 76 -10.48 -13.46 22.47
CA THR A 76 -9.73 -14.31 23.40
C THR A 76 -10.05 -13.91 24.84
N LEU A 77 -9.88 -14.88 25.72
CA LEU A 77 -10.11 -14.75 27.15
C LEU A 77 -8.76 -14.71 27.88
N PRO A 78 -8.33 -13.55 28.40
CA PRO A 78 -7.02 -13.38 29.00
C PRO A 78 -6.76 -14.34 30.18
N TYR A 79 -7.79 -14.68 30.95
CA TYR A 79 -7.69 -15.62 32.08
C TYR A 79 -7.38 -17.06 31.63
N ALA A 80 -7.70 -17.41 30.37
CA ALA A 80 -7.50 -18.75 29.84
C ALA A 80 -6.08 -18.98 29.28
N PHE A 81 -5.19 -17.98 29.32
CA PHE A 81 -3.79 -18.16 28.91
C PHE A 81 -2.95 -18.92 29.94
N GLY A 82 -3.32 -18.87 31.23
CA GLY A 82 -2.58 -19.54 32.31
C GLY A 82 -3.02 -20.99 32.59
N LYS A 83 -4.02 -21.49 31.87
CA LYS A 83 -4.61 -22.83 32.08
C LYS A 83 -3.86 -23.92 31.31
N GLN A 84 -3.91 -25.16 31.81
CA GLN A 84 -3.23 -26.27 31.14
C GLN A 84 -3.96 -26.70 29.86
N VAL A 85 -3.23 -26.62 28.75
CA VAL A 85 -3.71 -27.04 27.42
C VAL A 85 -3.86 -28.57 27.38
N GLY A 86 -5.01 -29.05 26.88
CA GLY A 86 -5.33 -30.47 26.75
C GLY A 86 -6.02 -31.10 27.96
N SER A 87 -6.06 -30.40 29.10
CA SER A 87 -6.81 -30.82 30.31
C SER A 87 -7.94 -29.83 30.62
N GLU A 88 -7.60 -28.54 30.77
CA GLU A 88 -8.56 -27.51 31.18
C GLU A 88 -9.06 -26.64 30.02
N VAL A 89 -8.24 -26.50 28.97
CA VAL A 89 -8.55 -25.70 27.77
C VAL A 89 -8.06 -26.40 26.50
N ALA A 90 -8.80 -26.23 25.40
CA ALA A 90 -8.41 -26.76 24.09
C ALA A 90 -7.21 -26.01 23.49
N HIS A 91 -7.09 -24.72 23.76
CA HIS A 91 -5.99 -23.86 23.30
C HIS A 91 -5.84 -22.66 24.26
N PRO A 92 -4.63 -22.10 24.44
CA PRO A 92 -4.44 -20.88 25.23
C PRO A 92 -5.36 -19.75 24.77
N GLY A 93 -6.04 -19.11 25.72
CA GLY A 93 -6.96 -18.00 25.44
C GLY A 93 -8.37 -18.41 24.98
N VAL A 94 -8.65 -19.72 24.86
CA VAL A 94 -9.96 -20.28 24.51
C VAL A 94 -10.53 -21.02 25.72
N ALA A 95 -11.66 -20.55 26.24
CA ALA A 95 -12.37 -21.21 27.35
C ALA A 95 -13.88 -21.03 27.21
N ASN A 96 -14.63 -21.92 27.87
CA ASN A 96 -16.09 -21.82 27.94
C ASN A 96 -16.49 -20.69 28.88
N GLU A 97 -17.40 -19.83 28.42
CA GLU A 97 -17.92 -18.69 29.20
C GLU A 97 -19.05 -19.08 30.16
N TYR A 98 -19.65 -20.26 29.97
CA TYR A 98 -20.83 -20.74 30.71
C TYR A 98 -20.68 -20.66 32.24
N GLU A 99 -19.51 -21.01 32.76
CA GLU A 99 -19.25 -21.05 34.21
C GLU A 99 -19.21 -19.64 34.83
N PHE A 100 -18.71 -18.65 34.09
CA PHE A 100 -18.60 -17.27 34.56
C PHE A 100 -19.90 -16.47 34.39
N GLN A 101 -20.68 -16.79 33.35
CA GLN A 101 -21.97 -16.17 33.11
C GLN A 101 -22.97 -16.45 34.25
N GLN A 102 -22.82 -17.58 34.94
CA GLN A 102 -23.67 -17.98 36.07
C GLN A 102 -23.27 -17.32 37.40
N SER A 103 -22.02 -16.89 37.58
CA SER A 103 -21.54 -16.20 38.80
C SER A 103 -21.63 -14.67 38.73
N GLY A 104 -22.07 -14.11 37.59
CA GLY A 104 -22.17 -12.67 37.37
C GLY A 104 -20.83 -11.95 37.14
N ASN A 105 -19.70 -12.64 37.32
CA ASN A 105 -18.37 -12.11 37.04
C ASN A 105 -17.94 -12.47 35.61
N VAL A 106 -18.37 -11.69 34.62
CA VAL A 106 -17.95 -11.88 33.23
C VAL A 106 -16.49 -11.45 33.08
N PRO A 107 -15.56 -12.36 32.75
CA PRO A 107 -14.16 -12.00 32.57
C PRO A 107 -13.98 -11.07 31.35
N PRO A 108 -12.96 -10.19 31.37
CA PRO A 108 -12.72 -9.27 30.27
C PRO A 108 -12.42 -10.03 28.97
N LYS A 109 -13.06 -9.63 27.86
CA LYS A 109 -12.83 -10.21 26.53
C LYS A 109 -11.93 -9.30 25.70
N LYS A 110 -11.01 -9.88 24.95
CA LYS A 110 -10.17 -9.15 23.98
C LYS A 110 -10.60 -9.49 22.56
N TYR A 111 -11.12 -8.51 21.83
CA TYR A 111 -11.60 -8.68 20.45
C TYR A 111 -10.52 -8.39 19.40
N TYR A 112 -10.58 -9.12 18.27
CA TYR A 112 -9.61 -9.02 17.16
C TYR A 112 -10.31 -8.64 15.85
N THR A 113 -10.62 -7.36 15.68
CA THR A 113 -11.27 -6.83 14.46
C THR A 113 -10.28 -6.43 13.36
N TYR A 114 -8.99 -6.28 13.67
CA TYR A 114 -8.02 -5.68 12.74
C TYR A 114 -7.74 -6.53 11.50
N TYR A 115 -7.94 -7.85 11.57
CA TYR A 115 -7.70 -8.75 10.43
C TYR A 115 -8.54 -8.38 9.21
N GLN A 116 -9.75 -7.84 9.40
CA GLN A 116 -10.62 -7.42 8.30
C GLN A 116 -10.09 -6.17 7.59
N TRP A 117 -9.33 -5.32 8.30
CA TRP A 117 -8.91 -4.00 7.81
C TRP A 117 -7.48 -3.95 7.30
N VAL A 118 -6.64 -4.92 7.67
CA VAL A 118 -5.20 -4.92 7.35
C VAL A 118 -4.94 -4.81 5.84
N CYS A 119 -5.75 -5.44 4.99
CA CYS A 119 -5.61 -5.38 3.53
C CYS A 119 -5.83 -3.95 2.99
N PHE A 120 -6.83 -3.24 3.50
CA PHE A 120 -7.14 -1.86 3.15
C PHE A 120 -6.08 -0.90 3.68
N VAL A 121 -5.62 -1.08 4.93
CA VAL A 121 -4.56 -0.25 5.51
C VAL A 121 -3.29 -0.35 4.67
N LEU A 122 -2.86 -1.55 4.29
CA LEU A 122 -1.69 -1.75 3.43
C LEU A 122 -1.86 -1.10 2.04
N PHE A 123 -3.07 -1.16 1.47
CA PHE A 123 -3.37 -0.53 0.20
C PHE A 123 -3.27 1.00 0.28
N PHE A 124 -3.93 1.62 1.27
CA PHE A 124 -3.88 3.07 1.46
C PHE A 124 -2.50 3.55 1.87
N GLN A 125 -1.75 2.76 2.64
CA GLN A 125 -0.36 3.05 2.98
C GLN A 125 0.52 3.02 1.72
N GLY A 126 0.31 2.06 0.81
CA GLY A 126 0.98 2.03 -0.49
C GLY A 126 0.69 3.27 -1.33
N LEU A 127 -0.57 3.72 -1.37
CA LEU A 127 -0.95 4.97 -2.04
C LEU A 127 -0.29 6.20 -1.41
N ALA A 128 -0.30 6.30 -0.08
CA ALA A 128 0.32 7.41 0.64
C ALA A 128 1.83 7.48 0.41
N CYS A 129 2.51 6.32 0.31
CA CYS A 129 3.94 6.28 -0.04
C CYS A 129 4.21 6.63 -1.51
N TYR A 130 3.30 6.32 -2.44
CA TYR A 130 3.48 6.68 -3.86
C TYR A 130 3.12 8.14 -4.15
N PHE A 131 2.24 8.72 -3.35
CA PHE A 131 1.68 10.06 -3.55
C PHE A 131 2.74 11.18 -3.69
N PRO A 132 3.81 11.25 -2.89
CA PRO A 132 4.84 12.28 -3.06
C PRO A 132 5.53 12.20 -4.42
N LYS A 133 5.78 11.00 -4.93
CA LYS A 133 6.34 10.81 -6.27
C LYS A 133 5.35 11.26 -7.35
N PHE A 134 4.08 10.91 -7.21
CA PHE A 134 3.04 11.36 -8.14
C PHE A 134 2.98 12.90 -8.19
N VAL A 135 2.96 13.57 -7.04
CA VAL A 135 2.97 15.05 -6.98
C VAL A 135 4.23 15.61 -7.64
N TRP A 136 5.40 15.03 -7.36
CA TRP A 136 6.67 15.44 -7.94
C TRP A 136 6.70 15.34 -9.47
N GLU A 137 6.29 14.20 -10.03
CA GLU A 137 6.23 14.00 -11.49
C GLU A 137 5.26 14.97 -12.18
N ASN A 138 4.11 15.25 -11.54
CA ASN A 138 3.16 16.24 -12.06
C ASN A 138 3.68 17.68 -11.96
N CYS A 139 4.42 18.02 -10.89
CA CYS A 139 5.04 19.33 -10.74
C CYS A 139 6.22 19.56 -11.70
N GLU A 140 7.03 18.52 -11.96
CA GLU A 140 8.18 18.62 -12.84
C GLU A 140 7.76 18.80 -14.31
N GLY A 141 6.63 18.21 -14.70
CA GLY A 141 6.03 18.44 -16.03
C GLY A 141 6.92 17.99 -17.19
N GLY A 142 7.87 17.07 -16.96
CA GLY A 142 8.77 16.54 -17.98
C GLY A 142 9.88 17.50 -18.43
N LEU A 143 10.21 18.52 -17.63
CA LEU A 143 11.32 19.45 -17.89
C LEU A 143 12.63 18.71 -18.12
N MET A 144 13.03 17.84 -17.20
CA MET A 144 14.33 17.18 -17.27
C MET A 144 14.40 16.22 -18.46
N LYS A 145 13.28 15.54 -18.74
CA LYS A 145 13.16 14.68 -19.92
C LYS A 145 13.34 15.45 -21.23
N THR A 146 12.77 16.65 -21.33
CA THR A 146 12.89 17.51 -22.51
C THR A 146 14.31 18.05 -22.69
N LEU A 147 14.98 18.43 -21.59
CA LEU A 147 16.37 18.88 -21.62
C LEU A 147 17.34 17.77 -22.03
N VAL A 148 17.18 16.56 -21.50
CA VAL A 148 18.10 15.43 -21.71
C VAL A 148 17.93 14.79 -23.09
N MET A 149 16.68 14.66 -23.58
CA MET A 149 16.38 14.04 -24.88
C MET A 149 17.03 14.78 -26.07
N GLY A 150 17.46 16.03 -25.88
CA GLY A 150 18.14 16.83 -26.88
C GLY A 150 19.66 16.94 -26.72
N LEU A 151 20.27 16.43 -25.65
CA LEU A 151 21.69 16.67 -25.33
C LEU A 151 22.59 15.42 -25.48
N ASN A 152 22.00 14.23 -25.59
CA ASN A 152 22.72 12.95 -25.61
C ASN A 152 23.42 12.58 -26.94
N HIS A 153 23.55 13.50 -27.89
CA HIS A 153 24.20 13.27 -29.17
C HIS A 153 25.49 14.08 -29.29
N TYR A 154 26.59 13.44 -29.71
CA TYR A 154 27.94 13.99 -29.66
C TYR A 154 28.29 14.89 -30.86
N ILE A 155 27.52 14.84 -31.94
CA ILE A 155 27.81 15.58 -33.18
C ILE A 155 26.67 16.56 -33.45
N TYR A 156 26.95 17.86 -33.36
CA TYR A 156 26.01 18.92 -33.75
C TYR A 156 26.65 19.94 -34.68
N THR A 157 25.91 20.29 -35.72
CA THR A 157 26.20 21.44 -36.58
C THR A 157 25.80 22.73 -35.85
N GLU A 158 26.48 23.86 -36.07
CA GLU A 158 26.19 25.15 -35.42
C GLU A 158 24.71 25.60 -35.58
N ALA A 159 24.08 25.27 -36.71
CA ALA A 159 22.66 25.53 -36.95
C ALA A 159 21.73 24.72 -36.02
N GLU A 160 22.09 23.49 -35.70
CA GLU A 160 21.32 22.61 -34.79
C GLU A 160 21.48 23.07 -33.35
N LYS A 161 22.69 23.50 -32.96
CA LYS A 161 22.94 24.11 -31.64
C LYS A 161 22.05 25.33 -31.42
N ARG A 162 21.91 26.20 -32.43
CA ARG A 162 21.07 27.40 -32.35
C ARG A 162 19.59 27.07 -32.15
N LYS A 163 19.05 26.13 -32.95
CA LYS A 163 17.65 25.67 -32.81
C LYS A 163 17.37 25.04 -31.44
N LYS A 164 18.30 24.25 -30.92
CA LYS A 164 18.16 23.63 -29.58
C LYS A 164 18.21 24.67 -28.47
N LYS A 165 19.11 25.65 -28.56
CA LYS A 165 19.18 26.76 -27.60
C LYS A 165 17.87 27.55 -27.58
N GLU A 166 17.31 27.82 -28.75
CA GLU A 166 16.02 28.53 -28.88
C GLU A 166 14.86 27.73 -28.28
N ALA A 167 14.81 26.41 -28.51
CA ALA A 167 13.82 25.53 -27.90
C ALA A 167 13.91 25.47 -26.36
N ILE A 168 15.12 25.45 -25.80
CA ILE A 168 15.34 25.48 -24.34
C ILE A 168 14.90 26.84 -23.77
N ILE A 169 15.28 27.95 -24.43
CA ILE A 169 14.90 29.30 -24.00
C ILE A 169 13.38 29.46 -24.04
N ASP A 170 12.72 29.04 -25.12
CA ASP A 170 11.26 29.09 -25.26
C ASP A 170 10.57 28.23 -24.18
N TYR A 171 11.09 27.04 -23.89
CA TYR A 171 10.60 26.21 -22.78
C TYR A 171 10.73 26.93 -21.44
N VAL A 172 11.92 27.44 -21.10
CA VAL A 172 12.19 28.14 -19.82
C VAL A 172 11.29 29.38 -19.69
N MET A 173 11.12 30.15 -20.78
CA MET A 173 10.27 31.33 -20.80
C MET A 173 8.78 30.98 -20.62
N ARG A 174 8.29 29.92 -21.27
CA ARG A 174 6.92 29.43 -21.07
C ARG A 174 6.71 28.92 -19.65
N HIS A 175 7.66 28.14 -19.12
CA HIS A 175 7.55 27.60 -17.76
C HIS A 175 7.66 28.69 -16.69
N LEU A 176 8.53 29.69 -16.83
CA LEU A 176 8.58 30.84 -15.89
C LEU A 176 7.27 31.62 -15.87
N LYS A 177 6.62 31.80 -17.02
CA LYS A 177 5.34 32.52 -17.15
C LYS A 177 4.16 31.74 -16.57
N VAL A 178 4.11 30.43 -16.81
CA VAL A 178 3.10 29.53 -16.23
C VAL A 178 3.32 29.36 -14.72
N ARG A 179 4.58 29.25 -14.27
CA ARG A 179 4.90 29.16 -12.85
C ARG A 179 4.44 30.42 -12.12
N MET A 180 4.65 31.61 -12.70
CA MET A 180 4.14 32.89 -12.18
C MET A 180 2.61 32.97 -12.07
N LEU A 181 1.87 32.40 -13.04
CA LEU A 181 0.40 32.30 -12.99
C LEU A 181 -0.09 31.24 -11.99
N SER A 182 0.64 30.14 -11.83
CA SER A 182 0.33 29.07 -10.85
C SER A 182 0.68 29.44 -9.40
N LEU A 183 1.53 30.44 -9.16
CA LEU A 183 1.87 30.92 -7.81
C LEU A 183 0.64 31.43 -7.04
N LEU A 184 -0.45 31.83 -7.71
CA LEU A 184 -1.70 32.22 -7.04
C LEU A 184 -2.54 31.02 -6.57
N LEU A 185 -2.28 29.81 -7.06
CA LEU A 185 -3.03 28.58 -6.72
C LEU A 185 -2.20 27.53 -5.97
N ASN A 186 -0.86 27.59 -6.07
CA ASN A 186 0.03 26.49 -5.70
C ASN A 186 0.95 26.77 -4.50
N GLU A 187 0.70 27.83 -3.73
CA GLU A 187 1.52 28.20 -2.55
C GLU A 187 1.61 27.12 -1.46
N TYR A 188 0.79 26.07 -1.53
CA TYR A 188 0.72 25.05 -0.47
C TYR A 188 1.30 23.67 -0.83
N TRP A 189 1.61 23.38 -2.10
CA TRP A 189 1.83 21.98 -2.51
C TRP A 189 3.15 21.69 -3.22
N CYS A 190 3.80 22.67 -3.84
CA CYS A 190 5.04 22.45 -4.58
C CYS A 190 6.09 23.51 -4.26
N ARG A 191 6.59 23.46 -3.02
CA ARG A 191 7.76 24.21 -2.55
C ARG A 191 8.95 23.27 -2.44
#